data_AF-A0A2I0HFN1-F1
#
_entry.id   AF-A0A2I0HFN1-F1
#
_cell.length_a   1.000
_cell.length_b   1.000
_cell.length_c   1.000
_cell.angle_alpha   90.00
_cell.angle_beta   90.00
_cell.angle_gamma   90.00
#
_symmetry.space_group_name_H-M   'P 1'
#
loop_
_entity.id
_entity.type
_entity.pdbx_description
1 polymer ?
#
loop_
_entity_poly.entity_id
_entity_poly.type
_entity_poly.pdbx_seq_one_letter_code
_entity_poly.pdbx_strand_id
1 'polypeptide(L)'
;MKRVLTLELFMLLPNLQTISVDDCEEMKEVIGGQELDHGVTSSLFLSPIPAASPDDQLSTRKLTLELSFLPKLESICSWTGLRDLIHVIKIKRCPKLKGIEMLDDASPPPALKEM
;
A
#
# COMPACT_ATOMS: atom_id res chain seq x y z
N MET A 1 0.07 -2.09 -19.02
CA MET A 1 -0.11 -1.01 -18.03
C MET A 1 0.98 -1.13 -16.96
N LYS A 2 1.61 -0.05 -16.51
CA LYS A 2 2.73 -0.14 -15.52
C LYS A 2 2.28 -0.03 -14.06
N ARG A 3 1.18 0.69 -13.81
CA ARG A 3 0.53 0.95 -12.51
C ARG A 3 -0.94 1.34 -12.68
N VAL A 4 -1.76 1.16 -11.65
CA VAL A 4 -3.19 1.51 -11.66
C VAL A 4 -3.38 3.00 -11.42
N LEU A 5 -2.79 3.53 -10.35
CA LEU A 5 -2.95 4.92 -9.91
C LEU A 5 -1.70 5.39 -9.15
N THR A 6 -1.58 6.70 -8.95
CA THR A 6 -0.51 7.30 -8.13
C THR A 6 -0.97 7.43 -6.68
N LEU A 7 -0.03 7.56 -5.75
CA LEU A 7 -0.35 7.82 -4.34
C LEU A 7 -1.21 9.09 -4.17
N GLU A 8 -0.96 10.15 -4.94
CA GLU A 8 -1.78 11.38 -4.92
C GLU A 8 -3.25 11.08 -5.23
N LEU A 9 -3.52 10.35 -6.31
CA LEU A 9 -4.88 9.98 -6.70
C LEU A 9 -5.51 9.04 -5.66
N PHE A 10 -4.72 8.15 -5.06
CA PHE A 10 -5.19 7.30 -3.98
C PHE A 10 -5.70 8.11 -2.78
N MET A 11 -5.02 9.19 -2.42
CA MET A 11 -5.38 10.07 -1.31
C MET A 11 -6.60 10.93 -1.62
N LEU A 12 -6.81 11.32 -2.89
CA LEU A 12 -7.97 12.08 -3.34
C LEU A 12 -9.26 11.24 -3.43
N LEU A 13 -9.18 9.92 -3.25
CA LEU A 13 -10.31 9.01 -3.38
C LEU A 13 -10.70 8.36 -2.05
N PRO A 14 -11.05 9.10 -0.98
CA PRO A 14 -11.19 8.54 0.38
C PRO A 14 -12.13 7.34 0.49
N ASN A 15 -13.11 7.24 -0.40
CA ASN A 15 -14.08 6.13 -0.45
C ASN A 15 -13.62 4.91 -1.28
N LEU A 16 -12.42 4.92 -1.86
CA LEU A 16 -11.87 3.79 -2.60
C LEU A 16 -11.57 2.63 -1.63
N GLN A 17 -12.32 1.54 -1.78
CA GLN A 17 -12.24 0.36 -0.93
C GLN A 17 -11.67 -0.86 -1.64
N THR A 18 -11.65 -0.89 -2.97
CA THR A 18 -11.21 -2.08 -3.71
C THR A 18 -10.40 -1.69 -4.94
N ILE A 19 -9.26 -2.35 -5.12
CA ILE A 19 -8.47 -2.32 -6.35
C ILE A 19 -8.30 -3.78 -6.80
N SER A 20 -8.83 -4.08 -7.99
CA SER A 20 -8.68 -5.38 -8.62
C SER A 20 -7.86 -5.21 -9.90
N VAL A 21 -6.82 -6.04 -10.05
CA VAL A 21 -5.98 -6.09 -11.24
C VAL A 21 -5.86 -7.54 -11.67
N ASP A 22 -6.23 -7.79 -12.92
CA ASP A 22 -6.16 -9.10 -13.57
C ASP A 22 -5.40 -8.97 -14.89
N ASP A 23 -4.58 -9.98 -15.19
CA ASP A 23 -3.91 -10.20 -16.49
C ASP A 23 -3.13 -8.99 -17.05
N CYS A 24 -2.40 -8.29 -16.16
CA CYS A 24 -1.56 -7.16 -16.53
C CYS A 24 -0.08 -7.56 -16.60
N GLU A 25 0.37 -8.01 -17.77
CA GLU A 25 1.73 -8.54 -17.99
C GLU A 25 2.86 -7.54 -17.69
N GLU A 26 2.67 -6.27 -18.00
CA GLU A 26 3.68 -5.21 -17.85
C GLU A 26 3.61 -4.45 -16.52
N MET A 27 2.71 -4.84 -15.60
CA MET A 27 2.54 -4.12 -14.34
C MET A 27 3.70 -4.43 -13.40
N LYS A 28 4.32 -3.38 -12.84
CA LYS A 28 5.44 -3.49 -11.90
C LYS A 28 5.07 -3.08 -10.49
N GLU A 29 4.17 -2.10 -10.37
CA GLU A 29 3.68 -1.56 -9.11
C GLU A 29 2.18 -1.29 -9.23
N VAL A 30 1.38 -1.56 -8.19
CA VAL A 30 -0.07 -1.32 -8.24
C VAL A 30 -0.38 0.16 -8.05
N ILE A 31 0.12 0.75 -6.97
CA ILE A 31 0.00 2.16 -6.62
C ILE A 31 1.39 2.78 -6.70
N GLY A 32 1.58 3.65 -7.68
CA GLY A 32 2.85 4.31 -7.93
C GLY A 32 3.25 5.20 -6.77
N GLY A 33 4.40 4.91 -6.16
CA GLY A 33 5.08 5.85 -5.28
C GLY A 33 5.47 7.10 -6.06
N GLN A 34 5.11 8.27 -5.54
CA GLN A 34 5.80 9.51 -5.88
C GLN A 34 6.67 9.78 -4.65
N GLU A 35 8.00 9.76 -4.84
CA GLU A 35 8.88 10.33 -3.82
C GLU A 35 8.44 11.79 -3.65
N LEU A 36 8.13 12.17 -2.41
CA LEU A 36 7.80 13.55 -2.00
C LEU A 36 9.04 14.46 -2.13
N ASP A 37 9.72 14.41 -3.27
CA ASP A 37 11.00 15.09 -3.46
C ASP A 37 10.83 16.29 -4.41
N HIS A 38 11.25 17.43 -3.89
CA HIS A 38 11.40 18.76 -4.51
C HIS A 38 10.15 19.60 -4.79
N GLY A 39 9.71 20.32 -3.74
CA GLY A 39 9.92 21.77 -3.69
C GLY A 39 9.04 22.69 -4.56
N VAL A 40 8.09 22.21 -5.35
CA VAL A 40 7.16 23.08 -6.10
C VAL A 40 5.74 22.54 -5.99
N THR A 41 5.01 23.14 -5.06
CA THR A 41 3.56 23.37 -5.10
C THR A 41 2.68 22.24 -5.64
N SER A 42 2.02 21.54 -4.72
CA SER A 42 0.58 21.33 -4.89
C SER A 42 -0.13 21.87 -3.65
N SER A 43 -0.44 23.16 -3.73
CA SER A 43 -1.42 23.89 -2.93
C SER A 43 -2.83 23.25 -2.93
N LEU A 44 -2.98 22.04 -3.47
CA LEU A 44 -4.20 21.24 -3.45
C LEU A 44 -4.42 20.54 -2.10
N PHE A 45 -3.42 20.51 -1.21
CA PHE A 45 -3.57 19.99 0.16
C PHE A 45 -3.94 21.07 1.21
N LEU A 46 -4.15 22.33 0.79
CA LEU A 46 -4.59 23.42 1.69
C LEU A 46 -6.11 23.58 1.80
N SER A 47 -6.90 22.60 1.34
CA SER A 47 -8.31 22.52 1.76
C SER A 47 -8.40 21.60 2.97
N PRO A 48 -8.66 22.12 4.18
CA PRO A 48 -8.80 21.29 5.36
C PRO A 48 -10.03 20.40 5.18
N ILE A 49 -9.79 19.11 4.96
CA ILE A 49 -10.74 18.08 5.39
C ILE A 49 -10.90 18.33 6.91
N PRO A 50 -12.13 18.46 7.44
CA PRO A 50 -12.33 18.95 8.80
C PRO A 50 -11.53 18.11 9.79
N ALA A 51 -10.85 18.81 10.70
CA ALA A 51 -9.97 18.32 11.74
C ALA A 51 -10.43 16.99 12.36
N ALA A 52 -9.98 15.89 11.77
CA ALA A 52 -9.70 14.65 12.43
C ALA A 52 -8.21 14.43 12.21
N SER A 53 -7.51 13.96 13.23
CA SER A 53 -6.08 13.71 13.13
C SER A 53 -5.75 12.93 11.83
N PRO A 54 -4.63 13.20 11.15
CA PRO A 54 -4.25 12.46 9.95
C PRO A 54 -4.16 10.94 10.20
N ASP A 55 -3.94 10.54 11.46
CA ASP A 55 -4.04 9.16 11.95
C ASP A 55 -5.48 8.60 11.97
N ASP A 56 -6.47 9.38 12.42
CA ASP A 56 -7.85 8.92 12.58
C ASP A 56 -8.54 8.63 11.23
N GLN A 57 -8.30 9.46 10.21
CA GLN A 57 -9.01 9.33 8.94
C GLN A 57 -8.49 8.16 8.10
N LEU A 58 -7.18 7.90 8.16
CA LEU A 58 -6.58 6.76 7.47
C LEU A 58 -6.95 5.45 8.17
N SER A 59 -6.95 5.38 9.51
CA SER A 59 -7.19 4.14 10.25
C SER A 59 -8.55 3.48 9.99
N THR A 60 -9.54 4.26 9.52
CA THR A 60 -10.89 3.74 9.19
C THR A 60 -10.99 3.19 7.77
N ARG A 61 -10.05 3.51 6.89
CA ARG A 61 -10.13 3.15 5.48
C ARG A 61 -9.71 1.70 5.29
N LYS A 62 -10.62 0.89 4.77
CA LYS A 62 -10.39 -0.53 4.49
C LYS A 62 -10.18 -0.73 3.00
N LEU A 63 -8.94 -0.98 2.60
CA LEU A 63 -8.59 -1.31 1.23
C LEU A 63 -8.54 -2.84 1.04
N THR A 64 -9.19 -3.30 -0.02
CA THR A 64 -9.13 -4.66 -0.53
C THR A 64 -8.33 -4.67 -1.83
N LEU A 65 -7.28 -5.49 -1.87
CA LEU A 65 -6.44 -5.68 -3.05
C LEU A 65 -6.65 -7.08 -3.62
N GLU A 66 -7.04 -7.16 -4.89
CA GLU A 66 -7.16 -8.42 -5.61
C GLU A 66 -6.22 -8.39 -6.82
N LEU A 67 -5.15 -9.18 -6.75
CA LEU A 67 -4.05 -9.16 -7.71
C LEU A 67 -3.91 -10.55 -8.33
N SER A 68 -4.20 -10.67 -9.62
CA SER A 68 -4.24 -11.96 -10.31
C SER A 68 -3.48 -11.89 -11.64
N PHE A 69 -2.66 -12.90 -11.91
CA PHE A 69 -1.93 -13.04 -13.19
C PHE A 69 -1.01 -11.86 -13.52
N LEU A 70 -0.15 -11.48 -12.56
CA LEU A 70 0.76 -10.35 -12.73
C LEU A 70 2.22 -10.83 -12.74
N PRO A 71 2.74 -11.28 -13.90
CA PRO A 71 4.05 -11.92 -14.00
C PRO A 71 5.23 -10.96 -13.73
N LYS A 72 5.05 -9.65 -13.93
CA LYS A 72 6.08 -8.62 -13.70
C LYS A 72 5.85 -7.77 -12.45
N LEU A 73 4.83 -8.07 -11.65
CA LEU A 73 4.55 -7.28 -10.45
C LEU A 73 5.64 -7.51 -9.41
N GLU A 74 6.33 -6.44 -9.02
CA GLU A 74 7.45 -6.49 -8.08
C GLU A 74 7.06 -5.92 -6.71
N SER A 75 6.18 -4.91 -6.69
CA SER A 75 5.68 -4.26 -5.47
C SER A 75 4.20 -3.87 -5.61
N ILE A 76 3.53 -3.59 -4.48
CA ILE A 76 2.17 -3.05 -4.48
C ILE A 76 2.22 -1.53 -4.38
N CYS A 77 2.97 -1.00 -3.42
CA CYS A 77 3.24 0.41 -3.24
C CYS A 77 4.52 0.54 -2.41
N SER A 78 5.34 1.54 -2.70
CA SER A 78 6.49 1.89 -1.86
C SER A 78 6.14 2.66 -0.58
N TRP A 79 4.91 3.17 -0.44
CA TRP A 79 4.50 3.94 0.73
C TRP A 79 4.21 3.04 1.94
N THR A 80 4.89 3.32 3.06
CA THR A 80 4.76 2.56 4.31
C THR A 80 3.36 2.62 4.91
N GLY A 81 2.69 3.76 4.85
CA GLY A 81 1.33 3.95 5.39
C GLY A 81 0.23 3.19 4.63
N LEU A 82 0.55 2.62 3.46
CA LEU A 82 -0.39 1.76 2.74
C LEU A 82 -0.70 0.47 3.53
N ARG A 83 0.26 -0.03 4.30
CA ARG A 83 0.10 -1.27 5.06
C ARG A 83 -1.00 -1.16 6.11
N ASP A 84 -1.11 -0.01 6.76
CA ASP A 84 -2.12 0.25 7.78
C ASP A 84 -3.54 0.35 7.20
N LEU A 85 -3.66 0.52 5.88
CA LEU A 85 -4.94 0.62 5.17
C LEU A 85 -5.42 -0.68 4.56
N ILE A 86 -4.50 -1.61 4.26
CA ILE A 86 -4.86 -2.86 3.62
C ILE A 86 -5.56 -3.74 4.65
N HIS A 87 -6.86 -3.93 4.44
CA HIS A 87 -7.65 -4.85 5.22
C HIS A 87 -7.56 -6.28 4.67
N VAL A 88 -7.63 -6.41 3.34
CA VAL A 88 -7.61 -7.71 2.65
C VAL A 88 -6.68 -7.64 1.46
N ILE A 89 -5.85 -8.66 1.31
CA ILE A 89 -5.01 -8.86 0.14
C ILE A 89 -5.16 -10.28 -0.39
N LYS A 90 -5.51 -10.40 -1.68
CA LYS A 90 -5.61 -11.66 -2.41
C LYS A 90 -4.63 -11.61 -3.57
N ILE A 91 -3.64 -12.50 -3.55
CA ILE A 91 -2.63 -12.61 -4.59
C ILE A 91 -2.75 -13.98 -5.25
N LYS A 92 -2.87 -14.01 -6.58
CA LYS A 92 -2.92 -15.23 -7.38
C LYS A 92 -1.94 -15.11 -8.55
N ARG A 93 -1.06 -16.10 -8.73
CA ARG A 93 -0.15 -16.17 -9.89
C ARG A 93 0.63 -14.86 -10.13
N CYS A 94 1.23 -14.30 -9.08
CA CYS A 94 2.11 -13.13 -9.13
C CYS A 94 3.53 -13.53 -8.71
N PRO A 95 4.31 -14.20 -9.59
CA PRO A 95 5.55 -14.88 -9.22
C PRO A 95 6.71 -13.95 -8.81
N LYS A 96 6.69 -12.69 -9.23
CA LYS A 96 7.76 -11.71 -8.95
C LYS A 96 7.47 -10.80 -7.76
N LEU A 97 6.27 -10.91 -7.17
CA LEU A 97 5.88 -10.06 -6.06
C LEU A 97 6.70 -10.50 -4.84
N LYS A 98 7.74 -9.73 -4.51
CA LYS A 98 8.58 -9.99 -3.34
C LYS A 98 7.72 -9.77 -2.10
N GLY A 99 7.83 -10.70 -1.16
CA GLY A 99 7.00 -10.79 0.02
C GLY A 99 6.77 -9.41 0.63
N ILE A 100 5.50 -9.11 0.89
CA ILE A 100 5.10 -8.06 1.82
C ILE A 100 5.84 -8.45 3.11
N GLU A 101 6.98 -7.84 3.42
CA GLU A 101 7.74 -8.16 4.65
C GLU A 101 6.86 -7.74 5.82
N MET A 102 5.96 -8.64 6.23
CA MET A 102 5.16 -8.54 7.43
C MET A 102 6.09 -8.82 8.59
N LEU A 103 6.37 -7.78 9.39
CA LEU A 103 6.50 -7.86 10.85
C LEU A 103 7.33 -9.06 11.36
N ASP A 104 8.65 -8.98 11.29
CA ASP A 104 9.50 -9.85 12.13
C ASP A 104 10.71 -9.06 12.63
N ASP A 105 10.46 -8.15 13.57
CA ASP A 105 11.49 -7.63 14.46
C ASP A 105 11.25 -8.20 15.85
N ALA A 106 11.83 -9.38 16.05
CA ALA A 106 12.54 -9.80 17.25
C ALA A 106 12.03 -9.29 18.61
N SER A 107 11.30 -10.15 19.32
CA SER A 107 11.54 -10.31 20.75
C SER A 107 11.89 -11.77 21.04
N PRO A 108 13.12 -12.07 21.51
CA PRO A 108 13.48 -13.44 21.86
C PRO A 108 12.68 -13.90 23.10
N PRO A 109 12.22 -15.17 23.16
CA PRO A 109 11.66 -15.70 24.39
C PRO A 109 12.77 -15.76 25.46
N PRO A 110 12.52 -15.32 26.71
CA PRO A 110 13.48 -15.48 27.78
C PRO A 110 13.73 -16.97 28.03
N ALA A 111 15.02 -17.28 28.16
CA ALA A 111 15.62 -18.61 28.20
C ALA A 111 14.85 -19.66 29.02
N LEU A 112 14.64 -20.83 28.39
CA LEU A 112 14.43 -22.09 29.09
C LEU A 112 15.69 -22.41 29.88
N LYS A 113 15.56 -22.38 31.21
CA LYS A 113 16.55 -22.92 32.14
C LYS A 113 16.23 -24.40 32.33
N GLU A 114 16.93 -25.26 31.61
CA GLU A 114 17.03 -26.68 31.97
C GLU A 114 18.40 -26.95 32.60
N MET A 115 18.33 -27.30 33.89
CA MET A 115 19.31 -27.99 34.73
C MET A 115 20.61 -27.25 35.09
#